data_AF-A0A9X2X3C0-F1
#
_entry.id   AF-A0A9X2X3C0-F1
#
_cell.length_a   1.000
_cell.length_b   1.000
_cell.length_c   1.000
_cell.angle_alpha   90.00
_cell.angle_beta   90.00
_cell.angle_gamma   90.00
#
_symmetry.space_group_name_H-M   'P 1'
#
loop_
_entity.id
_entity.type
_entity.pdbx_description
1 polymer ?
#
loop_
_entity_poly.entity_id
_entity_poly.type
_entity_poly.pdbx_seq_one_letter_code
_entity_poly.pdbx_strand_id
1 'polypeptide(L)'
;MPLPASATLLARITPLVEKLKRYAWLWPPTAFVIGLLGFFLVNRQQWLGAVLALGLLFAWCLLLAESLLTRLLNFRGQPGLPRMVTTFIAQLIHQETLFFTLPFFLATTVWASGQAIFTLLLIGCGLLAILDPLYFGLAQRHRWLYFMFHALCVFVVVLVTLPIMLHLTTGQSLILAIVAMAIFSVPSLINLMQPQGLWRWLAMIGLIVVLASAAWIGRVWIPPATLWLSGNALSPSFDVGAREPRGESVLTPSTLSGQGLYAYTAIRAPRGLREKIYHVWRHNGEVVDRIPLVIRGGREQGYRAWTHKQNFPSASQGNWQIDVMTATDQRIGTLRFRVDEDASKATHADGDIHSPPGLPGWNIRHLVAGSDQDDE
;
A
#
# COMPACT_ATOMS: atom_id res chain seq x y z
N MET A 1 -22.42 46.30 -23.15
CA MET A 1 -22.95 45.17 -22.37
C MET A 1 -21.78 44.56 -21.59
N PRO A 2 -21.73 44.64 -20.25
CA PRO A 2 -20.62 44.08 -19.49
C PRO A 2 -20.58 42.56 -19.70
N LEU A 3 -19.39 42.03 -20.02
CA LEU A 3 -19.19 40.59 -20.13
C LEU A 3 -19.59 39.92 -18.80
N PRO A 4 -20.23 38.74 -18.82
CA PRO A 4 -20.57 38.02 -17.60
C PRO A 4 -19.31 37.82 -16.74
N ALA A 5 -19.45 37.87 -15.41
CA ALA A 5 -18.31 37.80 -14.47
C ALA A 5 -17.41 36.56 -14.66
N SER A 6 -17.94 35.48 -15.23
CA SER A 6 -17.20 34.29 -15.64
C SER A 6 -16.24 34.54 -16.82
N ALA A 7 -16.62 35.39 -17.78
CA ALA A 7 -15.81 35.71 -18.96
C ALA A 7 -14.64 36.65 -18.63
N THR A 8 -14.81 37.57 -17.67
CA THR A 8 -13.73 38.43 -17.17
C THR A 8 -12.72 37.68 -16.32
N LEU A 9 -13.16 36.69 -15.54
CA LEU A 9 -12.26 35.81 -14.80
C LEU A 9 -11.46 34.91 -15.77
N LEU A 10 -12.12 34.29 -16.75
CA LEU A 10 -11.46 33.44 -17.75
C LEU A 10 -10.36 34.21 -18.49
N ALA A 11 -10.69 35.42 -19.00
CA ALA A 11 -9.75 36.26 -19.74
C ALA A 11 -8.52 36.69 -18.91
N ARG A 12 -8.64 36.82 -17.59
CA ARG A 12 -7.52 37.10 -16.68
C ARG A 12 -6.63 35.87 -16.46
N ILE A 13 -7.19 34.67 -16.52
CA ILE A 13 -6.48 33.42 -16.22
C ILE A 13 -5.81 32.83 -17.47
N THR A 14 -6.35 33.06 -18.68
CA THR A 14 -5.80 32.53 -19.94
C THR A 14 -4.29 32.77 -20.15
N PRO A 15 -3.75 33.99 -19.99
CA PRO A 15 -2.31 34.23 -20.20
C PRO A 15 -1.43 33.51 -19.17
N LEU A 16 -1.94 33.31 -17.94
CA LEU A 16 -1.25 32.53 -16.91
C LEU A 16 -1.21 31.05 -17.30
N VAL A 17 -2.33 30.51 -17.78
CA VAL A 17 -2.43 29.11 -18.23
C VAL A 17 -1.53 28.84 -19.41
N GLU A 18 -1.42 29.74 -20.38
CA GLU A 18 -0.50 29.58 -21.51
C GLU A 18 0.98 29.56 -21.09
N LYS A 19 1.36 30.41 -20.12
CA LYS A 19 2.71 30.36 -19.53
C LYS A 19 2.96 29.05 -18.78
N LEU A 20 1.99 28.59 -17.99
CA LEU A 20 2.08 27.33 -17.22
C LEU A 20 2.14 26.09 -18.12
N LYS A 21 1.43 26.09 -19.26
CA LYS A 21 1.46 24.99 -20.24
C LYS A 21 2.88 24.65 -20.72
N ARG A 22 3.76 25.65 -20.85
CA ARG A 22 5.16 25.45 -21.25
C ARG A 22 5.94 24.57 -20.26
N TYR A 23 5.53 24.57 -19.00
CA TYR A 23 6.16 23.83 -17.91
C TYR A 23 5.35 22.59 -17.50
N ALA A 24 4.23 22.29 -18.16
CA ALA A 24 3.38 21.16 -17.80
C ALA A 24 4.12 19.81 -17.87
N TRP A 25 5.11 19.69 -18.74
CA TRP A 25 5.95 18.49 -18.84
C TRP A 25 6.83 18.25 -17.60
N LEU A 26 7.11 19.28 -16.80
CA LEU A 26 7.84 19.16 -15.53
C LEU A 26 6.95 18.62 -14.41
N TRP A 27 5.62 18.68 -14.55
CA TRP A 27 4.71 18.29 -13.49
C TRP A 27 4.83 16.81 -13.09
N PRO A 28 4.81 15.83 -14.01
CA PRO A 28 4.94 14.42 -13.62
C PRO A 28 6.20 14.08 -12.81
N PRO A 29 7.43 14.47 -13.19
CA PRO A 29 8.61 14.19 -12.37
C PRO A 29 8.57 14.95 -11.04
N THR A 30 8.03 16.17 -10.99
CA THR A 30 7.84 16.90 -9.72
C THR A 30 6.85 16.19 -8.80
N ALA A 31 5.70 15.77 -9.31
CA ALA A 31 4.69 14.99 -8.59
C ALA A 31 5.26 13.67 -8.05
N PHE A 32 6.08 12.98 -8.85
CA PHE A 32 6.77 11.77 -8.40
C PHE A 32 7.75 12.06 -7.25
N VAL A 33 8.56 13.11 -7.37
CA VAL A 33 9.48 13.55 -6.31
C VAL A 33 8.72 13.96 -5.05
N ILE A 34 7.61 14.68 -5.18
CA ILE A 34 6.73 15.06 -4.06
C ILE A 34 6.16 13.81 -3.39
N GLY A 35 5.68 12.83 -4.16
CA GLY A 35 5.19 11.56 -3.63
C GLY A 35 6.26 10.79 -2.87
N LEU A 36 7.47 10.71 -3.42
CA LEU A 36 8.62 10.07 -2.78
C LEU A 36 9.03 10.81 -1.49
N LEU A 37 9.11 12.14 -1.53
CA LEU A 37 9.34 12.97 -0.34
C LEU A 37 8.23 12.77 0.70
N GLY A 38 6.97 12.68 0.27
CA GLY A 38 5.82 12.39 1.10
C GLY A 38 5.96 11.08 1.86
N PHE A 39 6.44 10.01 1.20
CA PHE A 39 6.75 8.74 1.86
C PHE A 39 7.82 8.90 2.96
N PHE A 40 8.95 9.53 2.65
CA PHE A 40 10.00 9.78 3.65
C PHE A 40 9.52 10.67 4.79
N LEU A 41 8.69 11.65 4.47
CA LEU A 41 8.11 12.58 5.44
C LEU A 41 7.14 11.89 6.37
N VAL A 42 6.23 11.06 5.86
CA VAL A 42 5.34 10.20 6.68
C VAL A 42 6.18 9.30 7.59
N ASN A 43 7.27 8.76 7.06
CA ASN A 43 8.11 7.81 7.79
C ASN A 43 8.95 8.46 8.90
N ARG A 44 9.35 9.73 8.76
CA ARG A 44 10.14 10.48 9.76
C ARG A 44 9.31 11.41 10.65
N GLN A 45 8.29 12.06 10.09
CA GLN A 45 7.41 13.02 10.77
C GLN A 45 5.94 12.75 10.41
N GLN A 46 5.30 11.89 11.19
CA GLN A 46 3.93 11.41 10.93
C GLN A 46 2.88 12.52 10.80
N TRP A 47 3.04 13.64 11.52
CA TRP A 47 2.07 14.75 11.46
C TRP A 47 2.06 15.43 10.09
N LEU A 48 3.23 15.67 9.47
CA LEU A 48 3.34 16.21 8.12
C LEU A 48 2.77 15.23 7.09
N GLY A 49 3.06 13.95 7.28
CA GLY A 49 2.48 12.88 6.49
C GLY A 49 0.94 12.86 6.54
N ALA A 50 0.38 13.05 7.73
CA ALA A 50 -1.07 13.16 7.93
C ALA A 50 -1.66 14.41 7.27
N VAL A 51 -0.95 15.55 7.26
CA VAL A 51 -1.39 16.76 6.55
C VAL A 51 -1.42 16.53 5.04
N LEU A 52 -0.39 15.91 4.46
CA LEU A 52 -0.37 15.55 3.03
C LEU A 52 -1.48 14.58 2.67
N ALA A 53 -1.67 13.53 3.48
CA ALA A 53 -2.76 12.58 3.35
C ALA A 53 -4.14 13.26 3.40
N LEU A 54 -4.35 14.17 4.36
CA LEU A 54 -5.59 14.93 4.51
C LEU A 54 -5.83 15.85 3.30
N GLY A 55 -4.79 16.54 2.81
CA GLY A 55 -4.87 17.37 1.62
C GLY A 55 -5.27 16.57 0.38
N LEU A 56 -4.76 15.36 0.24
CA LEU A 56 -5.12 14.46 -0.86
C LEU A 56 -6.57 13.95 -0.72
N LEU A 57 -7.00 13.52 0.48
CA LEU A 57 -8.41 13.15 0.73
C LEU A 57 -9.36 14.32 0.48
N PHE A 58 -8.95 15.54 0.84
CA PHE A 58 -9.71 16.75 0.57
C PHE A 58 -9.82 17.03 -0.93
N ALA A 59 -8.74 16.85 -1.71
CA ALA A 59 -8.78 16.97 -3.16
C ALA A 59 -9.75 15.97 -3.80
N TRP A 60 -9.81 14.74 -3.29
CA TRP A 60 -10.79 13.73 -3.69
C TRP A 60 -12.24 14.14 -3.36
N CYS A 61 -12.49 14.68 -2.18
CA CYS A 61 -13.79 15.21 -1.81
C CYS A 61 -14.20 16.39 -2.72
N LEU A 62 -13.27 17.27 -3.07
CA LEU A 62 -13.52 18.36 -4.02
C LEU A 62 -13.83 17.84 -5.43
N LEU A 63 -13.11 16.82 -5.89
CA LEU A 63 -13.37 16.18 -7.19
C LEU A 63 -14.75 15.53 -7.22
N LEU A 64 -15.15 14.88 -6.13
CA LEU A 64 -16.50 14.34 -5.96
C LEU A 64 -17.55 15.46 -5.96
N ALA A 65 -17.31 16.53 -5.19
CA ALA A 65 -18.21 17.67 -5.10
C ALA A 65 -18.38 18.39 -6.45
N GLU A 66 -17.31 18.50 -7.24
CA GLU A 66 -17.35 19.05 -8.61
C GLU A 66 -18.33 18.27 -9.49
N SER A 67 -18.25 16.94 -9.48
CA SER A 67 -19.14 16.10 -10.29
C SER A 67 -20.62 16.26 -9.93
N LEU A 68 -20.92 16.48 -8.64
CA LEU A 68 -22.27 16.73 -8.13
C LEU A 68 -22.73 18.16 -8.45
N LEU A 69 -21.85 19.14 -8.29
CA LEU A 69 -22.13 20.56 -8.55
C LEU A 69 -22.40 20.79 -10.03
N THR A 70 -21.58 20.25 -10.93
CA THR A 70 -21.79 20.32 -12.38
C THR A 70 -23.17 19.77 -12.76
N ARG A 71 -23.63 18.70 -12.09
CA ARG A 71 -24.98 18.17 -12.29
C ARG A 71 -26.06 19.12 -11.79
N LEU A 72 -25.90 19.70 -10.60
CA LEU A 72 -26.84 20.68 -10.05
C LEU A 72 -26.93 21.95 -10.90
N LEU A 73 -25.81 22.43 -11.42
CA LEU A 73 -25.75 23.59 -12.32
C LEU A 73 -26.45 23.30 -13.64
N ASN A 74 -26.24 22.11 -14.22
CA ASN A 74 -26.95 21.68 -15.42
C ASN A 74 -28.47 21.60 -15.18
N PHE A 75 -28.92 21.13 -14.01
CA PHE A 75 -30.34 21.18 -13.63
C PHE A 75 -30.89 22.60 -13.52
N ARG A 76 -30.04 23.59 -13.17
CA ARG A 76 -30.38 25.02 -13.10
C ARG A 76 -30.15 25.77 -14.41
N GLY A 77 -29.81 25.07 -15.51
CA GLY A 77 -29.54 25.68 -16.82
C GLY A 77 -28.22 26.47 -16.91
N GLN A 78 -27.33 26.35 -15.92
CA GLN A 78 -26.02 26.99 -15.95
C GLN A 78 -24.95 26.03 -16.49
N PRO A 79 -24.02 26.51 -17.34
CA PRO A 79 -22.94 25.68 -17.85
C PRO A 79 -21.95 25.33 -16.74
N GLY A 80 -21.69 24.02 -16.56
CA GLY A 80 -20.64 23.53 -15.68
C GLY A 80 -19.21 23.74 -16.22
N LEU A 81 -18.22 23.21 -15.52
CA LEU A 81 -16.83 23.27 -15.95
C LEU A 81 -16.63 22.52 -17.29
N PRO A 82 -15.77 23.03 -18.20
CA PRO A 82 -15.46 22.32 -19.43
C PRO A 82 -14.86 20.94 -19.13
N ARG A 83 -15.32 19.91 -19.86
CA ARG A 83 -14.88 18.51 -19.67
C ARG A 83 -13.35 18.34 -19.72
N MET A 84 -12.67 19.12 -20.53
CA MET A 84 -11.21 19.09 -20.62
C MET A 84 -10.55 19.51 -19.30
N VAL A 85 -11.09 20.54 -18.64
CA VAL A 85 -10.60 21.05 -17.36
C VAL A 85 -10.84 20.03 -16.25
N THR A 86 -12.04 19.44 -16.18
CA THR A 86 -12.35 18.44 -15.17
C THR A 86 -11.52 17.17 -15.33
N THR A 87 -11.30 16.72 -16.58
CA THR A 87 -10.44 15.56 -16.87
C THR A 87 -8.98 15.83 -16.50
N PHE A 88 -8.49 17.05 -16.76
CA PHE A 88 -7.14 17.48 -16.39
C PHE A 88 -6.97 17.56 -14.86
N ILE A 89 -7.92 18.17 -14.13
CA ILE A 89 -7.89 18.20 -12.65
C ILE A 89 -7.92 16.77 -12.09
N ALA A 90 -8.78 15.90 -12.64
CA ALA A 90 -8.81 14.50 -12.25
C ALA A 90 -7.46 13.81 -12.51
N GLN A 91 -6.80 14.10 -13.65
CA GLN A 91 -5.47 13.56 -13.96
C GLN A 91 -4.44 13.95 -12.92
N LEU A 92 -4.40 15.22 -12.53
CA LEU A 92 -3.49 15.72 -11.49
C LEU A 92 -3.73 14.98 -10.16
N ILE A 93 -4.99 14.86 -9.73
CA ILE A 93 -5.34 14.17 -8.49
C ILE A 93 -4.98 12.68 -8.55
N HIS A 94 -5.21 12.02 -9.69
CA HIS A 94 -4.81 10.63 -9.90
C HIS A 94 -3.30 10.44 -9.87
N GLN A 95 -2.53 11.33 -10.52
CA GLN A 95 -1.07 11.31 -10.50
C GLN A 95 -0.53 11.47 -9.08
N GLU A 96 -0.98 12.51 -8.36
CA GLU A 96 -0.60 12.74 -6.97
C GLU A 96 -0.95 11.54 -6.09
N THR A 97 -2.14 10.95 -6.29
CA THR A 97 -2.56 9.75 -5.56
C THR A 97 -1.64 8.57 -5.81
N LEU A 98 -1.36 8.26 -7.07
CA LEU A 98 -0.53 7.12 -7.43
C LEU A 98 0.90 7.32 -6.96
N PHE A 99 1.48 8.51 -7.12
CA PHE A 99 2.86 8.77 -6.71
C PHE A 99 3.04 8.92 -5.20
N PHE A 100 2.03 9.42 -4.48
CA PHE A 100 2.04 9.40 -3.02
C PHE A 100 1.96 7.97 -2.48
N THR A 101 1.10 7.13 -3.05
CA THR A 101 0.84 5.78 -2.53
C THR A 101 1.84 4.73 -3.00
N LEU A 102 2.41 4.86 -4.20
CA LEU A 102 3.28 3.86 -4.82
C LEU A 102 4.51 3.50 -3.96
N PRO A 103 5.25 4.44 -3.33
CA PRO A 103 6.38 4.09 -2.47
C PRO A 103 6.01 3.17 -1.31
N PHE A 104 4.81 3.32 -0.73
CA PHE A 104 4.32 2.44 0.33
C PHE A 104 4.11 1.01 -0.17
N PHE A 105 3.51 0.84 -1.33
CA PHE A 105 3.32 -0.48 -1.93
C PHE A 105 4.64 -1.10 -2.38
N LEU A 106 5.55 -0.32 -2.97
CA LEU A 106 6.89 -0.79 -3.32
C LEU A 106 7.66 -1.33 -2.09
N ALA A 107 7.56 -0.63 -0.96
CA ALA A 107 8.24 -1.00 0.27
C ALA A 107 7.63 -2.22 0.98
N THR A 108 6.33 -2.44 0.82
CA THR A 108 5.58 -3.49 1.55
C THR A 108 5.29 -4.72 0.70
N THR A 109 5.60 -4.69 -0.60
CA THR A 109 5.35 -5.81 -1.52
C THR A 109 6.30 -6.96 -1.28
N VAL A 110 5.74 -8.13 -1.01
CA VAL A 110 6.47 -9.40 -1.10
C VAL A 110 6.49 -9.84 -2.56
N TRP A 111 7.58 -9.53 -3.26
CA TRP A 111 7.71 -9.73 -4.72
C TRP A 111 7.58 -11.20 -5.18
N ALA A 112 7.91 -12.16 -4.32
CA ALA A 112 7.71 -13.59 -4.58
C ALA A 112 6.27 -14.07 -4.29
N SER A 113 5.27 -13.20 -4.45
CA SER A 113 3.86 -13.48 -4.17
C SER A 113 2.92 -12.75 -5.14
N GLY A 114 1.62 -13.06 -5.09
CA GLY A 114 0.60 -12.37 -5.89
C GLY A 114 0.55 -10.85 -5.66
N GLN A 115 1.13 -10.35 -4.57
CA GLN A 115 1.26 -8.92 -4.31
C GLN A 115 2.04 -8.16 -5.38
N ALA A 116 2.99 -8.81 -6.05
CA ALA A 116 3.72 -8.21 -7.17
C ALA A 116 2.78 -7.75 -8.28
N ILE A 117 1.71 -8.50 -8.57
CA ILE A 117 0.73 -8.17 -9.62
C ILE A 117 0.01 -6.86 -9.29
N PHE A 118 -0.43 -6.70 -8.04
CA PHE A 118 -1.10 -5.48 -7.60
C PHE A 118 -0.18 -4.27 -7.69
N THR A 119 1.06 -4.39 -7.22
CA THR A 119 2.03 -3.28 -7.25
C THR A 119 2.46 -2.94 -8.68
N LEU A 120 2.67 -3.93 -9.55
CA LEU A 120 2.92 -3.71 -10.97
C LEU A 120 1.74 -3.04 -11.68
N LEU A 121 0.50 -3.38 -11.31
CA LEU A 121 -0.70 -2.68 -11.78
C LEU A 121 -0.64 -1.20 -11.39
N LEU A 122 -0.27 -0.86 -10.15
CA LEU A 122 -0.13 0.54 -9.71
C LEU A 122 0.98 1.28 -10.46
N ILE A 123 2.12 0.63 -10.73
CA ILE A 123 3.19 1.20 -11.57
C ILE A 123 2.64 1.48 -12.97
N GLY A 124 1.94 0.51 -13.58
CA GLY A 124 1.30 0.69 -14.89
C GLY A 124 0.27 1.82 -14.91
N CYS A 125 -0.55 1.94 -13.87
CA CYS A 125 -1.47 3.04 -13.68
C CYS A 125 -0.75 4.39 -13.54
N GLY A 126 0.35 4.43 -12.79
CA GLY A 126 1.20 5.62 -12.65
C GLY A 126 1.75 6.07 -14.00
N LEU A 127 2.32 5.15 -14.78
CA LEU A 127 2.81 5.43 -16.14
C LEU A 127 1.68 5.90 -17.07
N LEU A 128 0.51 5.23 -17.02
CA LEU A 128 -0.65 5.65 -17.80
C LEU A 128 -1.09 7.07 -17.44
N ALA A 129 -1.05 7.45 -16.16
CA ALA A 129 -1.42 8.77 -15.70
C ALA A 129 -0.49 9.87 -16.21
N ILE A 130 0.80 9.56 -16.43
CA ILE A 130 1.79 10.49 -17.01
C ILE A 130 1.53 10.73 -18.51
N LEU A 131 1.07 9.71 -19.22
CA LEU A 131 0.97 9.73 -20.68
C LEU A 131 -0.36 10.33 -21.14
N ASP A 132 -0.37 11.64 -21.40
CA ASP A 132 -1.58 12.40 -21.79
C ASP A 132 -2.41 11.72 -22.90
N PRO A 133 -1.85 11.28 -24.05
CA PRO A 133 -2.66 10.67 -25.11
C PRO A 133 -3.38 9.39 -24.65
N LEU A 134 -2.74 8.61 -23.77
CA LEU A 134 -3.32 7.39 -23.24
C LEU A 134 -4.38 7.69 -22.19
N TYR A 135 -4.11 8.61 -21.26
CA TYR A 135 -5.04 8.98 -20.20
C TYR A 135 -6.32 9.63 -20.77
N PHE A 136 -6.18 10.61 -21.66
CA PHE A 136 -7.32 11.25 -22.33
C PHE A 136 -8.04 10.27 -23.27
N GLY A 137 -7.29 9.39 -23.95
CA GLY A 137 -7.86 8.29 -24.74
C GLY A 137 -8.72 7.34 -23.90
N LEU A 138 -8.26 6.98 -22.70
CA LEU A 138 -9.00 6.17 -21.72
C LEU A 138 -10.29 6.87 -21.30
N ALA A 139 -10.20 8.15 -20.92
CA ALA A 139 -11.33 8.96 -20.46
C ALA A 139 -12.41 9.21 -21.52
N GLN A 140 -12.04 9.23 -22.81
CA GLN A 140 -12.95 9.47 -23.91
C GLN A 140 -13.49 8.19 -24.55
N ARG A 141 -12.61 7.24 -24.90
CA ARG A 141 -12.94 6.03 -25.67
C ARG A 141 -13.34 4.84 -24.79
N HIS A 142 -12.66 4.65 -23.67
CA HIS A 142 -12.83 3.48 -22.80
C HIS A 142 -13.30 3.88 -21.39
N ARG A 143 -14.46 4.55 -21.32
CA ARG A 143 -14.99 5.19 -20.09
C ARG A 143 -15.11 4.25 -18.90
N TRP A 144 -15.41 2.97 -19.11
CA TRP A 144 -15.50 1.99 -18.03
C TRP A 144 -14.13 1.72 -17.37
N LEU A 145 -13.06 1.61 -18.15
CA LEU A 145 -11.69 1.48 -17.62
C LEU A 145 -11.26 2.74 -16.88
N TYR A 146 -11.64 3.91 -17.38
CA TYR A 146 -11.40 5.18 -16.69
C TYR A 146 -12.06 5.22 -15.31
N PHE A 147 -13.30 4.73 -15.18
CA PHE A 147 -13.96 4.66 -13.87
C PHE A 147 -13.38 3.59 -12.95
N MET A 148 -12.92 2.45 -13.49
CA MET A 148 -12.17 1.47 -12.70
C MET A 148 -10.84 2.05 -12.19
N PHE A 149 -10.14 2.80 -13.04
CA PHE A 149 -8.92 3.51 -12.67
C PHE A 149 -9.18 4.54 -11.55
N HIS A 150 -10.25 5.34 -11.68
CA HIS A 150 -10.67 6.29 -10.66
C HIS A 150 -11.01 5.60 -9.32
N ALA A 151 -11.79 4.53 -9.37
CA ALA A 151 -12.15 3.73 -8.20
C ALA A 151 -10.92 3.12 -7.52
N LEU A 152 -9.96 2.61 -8.30
CA LEU A 152 -8.69 2.10 -7.82
C LEU A 152 -7.89 3.19 -7.09
N CYS A 153 -7.84 4.42 -7.62
CA CYS A 153 -7.14 5.52 -6.96
C CYS A 153 -7.77 5.87 -5.59
N VAL A 154 -9.11 5.94 -5.50
CA VAL A 154 -9.81 6.11 -4.20
C VAL A 154 -9.47 4.98 -3.25
N PHE A 155 -9.49 3.75 -3.75
CA PHE A 155 -9.21 2.56 -2.95
C PHE A 155 -7.80 2.62 -2.34
N VAL A 156 -6.77 2.88 -3.15
CA VAL A 156 -5.38 2.89 -2.67
C VAL A 156 -5.04 4.06 -1.77
N VAL A 157 -5.60 5.26 -2.02
CA VAL A 157 -5.36 6.40 -1.13
C VAL A 157 -5.95 6.14 0.25
N VAL A 158 -7.15 5.56 0.33
CA VAL A 158 -7.79 5.24 1.61
C VAL A 158 -7.02 4.13 2.34
N LEU A 159 -6.52 3.11 1.62
CA LEU A 159 -5.68 2.05 2.20
C LEU A 159 -4.40 2.59 2.87
N VAL A 160 -3.74 3.58 2.26
CA VAL A 160 -2.50 4.16 2.79
C VAL A 160 -2.79 5.15 3.91
N THR A 161 -3.77 6.03 3.73
CA THR A 161 -3.98 7.20 4.61
C THR A 161 -4.64 6.86 5.94
N LEU A 162 -5.64 5.96 5.95
CA LEU A 162 -6.41 5.67 7.17
C LEU A 162 -5.59 5.03 8.31
N PRO A 163 -4.72 4.03 8.09
CA PRO A 163 -3.90 3.49 9.16
C PRO A 163 -2.98 4.55 9.80
N ILE A 164 -2.50 5.51 9.00
CA ILE A 164 -1.60 6.57 9.45
C ILE A 164 -2.35 7.60 10.29
N MET A 165 -3.53 8.04 9.84
CA MET A 165 -4.27 9.13 10.45
C MET A 165 -5.13 8.70 11.64
N LEU A 166 -5.74 7.51 11.54
CA LEU A 166 -6.75 7.04 12.48
C LEU A 166 -6.30 5.80 13.28
N HIS A 167 -5.04 5.36 13.10
CA HIS A 167 -4.47 4.20 13.79
C HIS A 167 -5.26 2.90 13.55
N LEU A 168 -5.92 2.79 12.40
CA LEU A 168 -6.72 1.63 12.04
C LEU A 168 -5.84 0.48 11.58
N THR A 169 -6.23 -0.74 11.97
CA THR A 169 -5.60 -1.99 11.50
C THR A 169 -5.71 -2.12 9.98
N THR A 170 -4.82 -2.92 9.38
CA THR A 170 -4.84 -3.22 7.95
C THR A 170 -6.23 -3.67 7.48
N GLY A 171 -6.90 -4.53 8.26
CA GLY A 171 -8.23 -5.02 7.93
C GLY A 171 -9.34 -3.97 8.02
N GLN A 172 -9.32 -3.11 9.04
CA GLN A 172 -10.29 -2.01 9.16
C GLN A 172 -10.13 -1.03 8.00
N SER A 173 -8.90 -0.67 7.66
CA SER A 173 -8.60 0.21 6.53
C SER A 173 -8.98 -0.41 5.19
N LEU A 174 -8.80 -1.73 5.02
CA LEU A 174 -9.27 -2.45 3.84
C LEU A 174 -10.79 -2.34 3.68
N ILE A 175 -11.55 -2.62 4.73
CA ILE A 175 -13.02 -2.54 4.68
C ILE A 175 -13.47 -1.12 4.34
N LEU A 176 -12.89 -0.11 5.01
CA LEU A 176 -13.23 1.29 4.74
C LEU A 176 -12.81 1.74 3.33
N ALA A 177 -11.70 1.24 2.80
CA ALA A 177 -11.28 1.48 1.42
C ALA A 177 -12.26 0.86 0.41
N ILE A 178 -12.74 -0.36 0.66
CA ILE A 178 -13.78 -0.99 -0.18
C ILE A 178 -15.08 -0.18 -0.14
N VAL A 179 -15.50 0.28 1.05
CA VAL A 179 -16.69 1.12 1.21
C VAL A 179 -16.52 2.47 0.50
N ALA A 180 -15.38 3.14 0.66
CA ALA A 180 -15.09 4.40 0.00
C ALA A 180 -15.07 4.24 -1.53
N MET A 181 -14.42 3.20 -2.04
CA MET A 181 -14.40 2.85 -3.46
C MET A 181 -15.83 2.63 -4.00
N ALA A 182 -16.67 1.90 -3.27
CA ALA A 182 -18.06 1.66 -3.65
C ALA A 182 -18.87 2.96 -3.72
N ILE A 183 -18.75 3.83 -2.70
CA ILE A 183 -19.45 5.12 -2.62
C ILE A 183 -19.01 6.05 -3.77
N PHE A 184 -17.69 6.19 -3.98
CA PHE A 184 -17.14 7.07 -5.02
C PHE A 184 -17.36 6.52 -6.44
N SER A 185 -17.66 5.23 -6.58
CA SER A 185 -18.07 4.63 -7.86
C SER A 185 -19.50 4.98 -8.26
N VAL A 186 -20.37 5.38 -7.31
CA VAL A 186 -21.80 5.65 -7.60
C VAL A 186 -22.00 6.75 -8.64
N PRO A 187 -21.43 7.97 -8.51
CA PRO A 187 -21.64 9.03 -9.51
C PRO A 187 -21.12 8.61 -10.89
N SER A 188 -19.97 7.93 -10.91
CA SER A 188 -19.33 7.40 -12.11
C SER A 188 -20.24 6.39 -12.84
N LEU A 189 -20.85 5.47 -12.11
CA LEU A 189 -21.76 4.45 -12.66
C LEU A 189 -23.10 5.03 -13.10
N ILE A 190 -23.66 6.00 -12.36
CA ILE A 190 -24.86 6.72 -12.79
C ILE A 190 -24.61 7.40 -14.14
N ASN A 191 -23.44 8.05 -14.30
CA ASN A 191 -23.05 8.71 -15.54
C ASN A 191 -22.76 7.74 -16.68
N LEU A 192 -22.24 6.54 -16.38
CA LEU A 192 -21.95 5.50 -17.37
C LEU A 192 -23.22 4.82 -17.88
N MET A 193 -24.08 4.38 -16.96
CA MET A 193 -25.21 3.50 -17.28
C MET A 193 -26.51 4.26 -17.56
N GLN A 194 -26.63 5.51 -17.08
CA GLN A 194 -27.85 6.32 -17.15
C GLN A 194 -29.11 5.48 -16.82
N PRO A 195 -29.17 4.87 -15.61
CA PRO A 195 -30.17 3.87 -15.29
C PRO A 195 -31.58 4.46 -15.36
N GLN A 196 -32.42 3.87 -16.20
CA GLN A 196 -33.86 4.12 -16.30
C GLN A 196 -34.60 2.84 -15.89
N GLY A 197 -35.47 2.94 -14.89
CA GLY A 197 -36.23 1.80 -14.34
C GLY A 197 -35.46 0.93 -13.33
N LEU A 198 -36.20 0.11 -12.58
CA LEU A 198 -35.69 -0.66 -11.43
C LEU A 198 -34.54 -1.63 -11.82
N TRP A 199 -34.65 -2.33 -12.94
CA TRP A 199 -33.66 -3.34 -13.35
C TRP A 199 -32.27 -2.77 -13.63
N ARG A 200 -32.19 -1.57 -14.22
CA ARG A 200 -30.88 -0.90 -14.44
C ARG A 200 -30.28 -0.41 -13.12
N TRP A 201 -31.11 0.00 -12.17
CA TRP A 201 -30.66 0.31 -10.81
C TRP A 201 -30.15 -0.93 -10.09
N LEU A 202 -30.87 -2.06 -10.17
CA LEU A 202 -30.41 -3.33 -9.62
C LEU A 202 -29.11 -3.82 -10.26
N ALA A 203 -28.96 -3.69 -11.59
CA ALA A 203 -27.72 -4.02 -12.30
C ALA A 203 -26.55 -3.15 -11.83
N MET A 204 -26.77 -1.85 -11.61
CA MET A 204 -25.74 -0.95 -11.09
C MET A 204 -25.33 -1.31 -9.67
N ILE A 205 -26.28 -1.61 -8.78
CA ILE A 205 -25.99 -2.10 -7.42
C ILE A 205 -25.22 -3.41 -7.50
N GLY A 206 -25.63 -4.33 -8.37
CA GLY A 206 -24.93 -5.58 -8.64
C GLY A 206 -23.47 -5.36 -9.05
N LEU A 207 -23.19 -4.40 -9.92
CA LEU A 207 -21.82 -4.06 -10.33
C LEU A 207 -20.98 -3.49 -9.19
N ILE A 208 -21.57 -2.67 -8.32
CA ILE A 208 -20.89 -2.16 -7.11
C ILE A 208 -20.55 -3.32 -6.17
N VAL A 209 -21.49 -4.25 -5.97
CA VAL A 209 -21.26 -5.46 -5.16
C VAL A 209 -20.15 -6.30 -5.78
N VAL A 210 -20.17 -6.53 -7.11
CA VAL A 210 -19.10 -7.26 -7.81
C VAL A 210 -17.74 -6.59 -7.60
N LEU A 211 -17.66 -5.27 -7.73
CA LEU A 211 -16.42 -4.52 -7.51
C LEU A 211 -15.92 -4.66 -6.06
N ALA A 212 -16.81 -4.51 -5.09
CA ALA A 212 -16.48 -4.65 -3.66
C ALA A 212 -16.05 -6.09 -3.32
N SER A 213 -16.76 -7.09 -3.83
CA SER A 213 -16.43 -8.50 -3.66
C SER A 213 -15.09 -8.84 -4.32
N ALA A 214 -14.81 -8.31 -5.52
CA ALA A 214 -13.52 -8.51 -6.18
C ALA A 214 -12.36 -7.96 -5.34
N ALA A 215 -12.51 -6.76 -4.76
CA ALA A 215 -11.50 -6.20 -3.86
C ALA A 215 -11.31 -7.04 -2.57
N TRP A 216 -12.42 -7.55 -1.99
CA TRP A 216 -12.34 -8.40 -0.80
C TRP A 216 -11.70 -9.77 -1.05
N ILE A 217 -12.03 -10.41 -2.18
CA ILE A 217 -11.46 -11.71 -2.59
C ILE A 217 -9.98 -11.52 -2.96
N GLY A 218 -9.66 -10.45 -3.68
CA GLY A 218 -8.30 -10.09 -4.08
C GLY A 218 -7.40 -9.59 -2.94
N ARG A 219 -7.90 -9.48 -1.70
CA ARG A 219 -7.17 -8.88 -0.56
C ARG A 219 -5.79 -9.47 -0.32
N VAL A 220 -5.61 -10.77 -0.55
CA VAL A 220 -4.32 -11.48 -0.34
C VAL A 220 -3.23 -10.94 -1.29
N TRP A 221 -3.63 -10.39 -2.44
CA TRP A 221 -2.72 -9.77 -3.40
C TRP A 221 -2.46 -8.30 -3.09
N ILE A 222 -3.05 -7.73 -2.05
CA ILE A 222 -2.83 -6.33 -1.67
C ILE A 222 -1.75 -6.28 -0.59
N PRO A 223 -0.59 -5.64 -0.83
CA PRO A 223 0.41 -5.41 0.21
C PRO A 223 -0.19 -4.61 1.38
N PRO A 224 0.16 -4.93 2.64
CA PRO A 224 -0.27 -4.14 3.79
C PRO A 224 0.50 -2.82 3.81
N ALA A 225 -0.09 -1.77 3.24
CA ALA A 225 0.60 -0.53 2.84
C ALA A 225 1.44 0.17 3.92
N THR A 226 1.19 -0.07 5.20
CA THR A 226 1.90 0.58 6.32
C THR A 226 2.68 -0.39 7.20
N LEU A 227 2.72 -1.68 6.84
CA LEU A 227 3.43 -2.71 7.60
C LEU A 227 4.52 -3.35 6.74
N TRP A 228 5.76 -3.30 7.20
CA TRP A 228 6.88 -4.00 6.56
C TRP A 228 7.84 -4.60 7.57
N LEU A 229 8.56 -5.65 7.16
CA LEU A 229 9.66 -6.20 7.93
C LEU A 229 10.88 -5.28 7.88
N SER A 230 11.37 -4.86 9.05
CA SER A 230 12.65 -4.15 9.21
C SER A 230 13.80 -5.11 9.54
N GLY A 231 13.50 -6.32 10.00
CA GLY A 231 14.51 -7.33 10.30
C GLY A 231 13.89 -8.68 10.58
N ASN A 232 14.65 -9.75 10.37
CA ASN A 232 14.25 -11.11 10.69
C ASN A 232 15.47 -11.98 11.05
N ALA A 233 15.25 -13.03 11.85
CA ALA A 233 16.28 -14.00 12.20
C ALA A 233 15.66 -15.36 12.53
N LEU A 234 16.42 -16.42 12.31
CA LEU A 234 16.17 -17.76 12.83
C LEU A 234 17.25 -18.08 13.84
N SER A 235 16.88 -18.66 14.98
CA SER A 235 17.83 -18.85 16.07
C SER A 235 17.47 -20.03 16.98
N PRO A 236 18.46 -20.79 17.47
CA PRO A 236 18.22 -21.88 18.42
C PRO A 236 17.87 -21.37 19.83
N SER A 237 18.29 -20.16 20.20
CA SER A 237 18.03 -19.60 21.52
C SER A 237 17.62 -18.12 21.46
N PHE A 238 17.10 -17.59 22.56
CA PHE A 238 16.56 -16.24 22.60
C PHE A 238 16.75 -15.59 23.96
N ASP A 239 17.30 -14.38 23.97
CA ASP A 239 17.38 -13.54 25.17
C ASP A 239 16.06 -12.77 25.32
N VAL A 240 15.23 -13.18 26.27
CA VAL A 240 13.92 -12.56 26.53
C VAL A 240 14.05 -11.14 27.11
N GLY A 241 15.12 -10.86 27.86
CA GLY A 241 15.37 -9.57 28.47
C GLY A 241 15.77 -8.53 27.43
N ALA A 242 16.76 -8.86 26.60
CA ALA A 242 17.21 -8.02 25.48
C ALA A 242 16.24 -8.04 24.29
N ARG A 243 15.37 -9.06 24.21
CA ARG A 243 14.48 -9.36 23.08
C ARG A 243 15.25 -9.58 21.79
N GLU A 244 16.31 -10.38 21.89
CA GLU A 244 17.26 -10.62 20.80
C GLU A 244 17.51 -12.12 20.59
N PRO A 245 17.56 -12.57 19.31
CA PRO A 245 18.00 -13.92 18.96
C PRO A 245 19.45 -14.17 19.39
N ARG A 246 19.80 -15.41 19.72
CA ARG A 246 21.13 -15.80 20.21
C ARG A 246 21.56 -17.18 19.74
N GLY A 247 22.86 -17.33 19.54
CA GLY A 247 23.49 -18.60 19.26
C GLY A 247 23.25 -19.10 17.84
N GLU A 248 23.98 -20.16 17.51
CA GLU A 248 24.10 -20.65 16.15
C GLU A 248 23.83 -22.16 16.10
N SER A 249 23.12 -22.63 15.07
CA SER A 249 22.90 -24.05 14.85
C SER A 249 22.57 -24.39 13.41
N VAL A 250 23.00 -25.56 12.96
CA VAL A 250 22.52 -26.16 11.71
C VAL A 250 21.14 -26.78 11.94
N LEU A 251 20.19 -26.48 11.06
CA LEU A 251 18.81 -26.93 11.17
C LEU A 251 18.64 -28.37 10.66
N THR A 252 19.00 -29.35 11.48
CA THR A 252 18.75 -30.78 11.24
C THR A 252 17.47 -31.23 11.96
N PRO A 253 16.87 -32.38 11.59
CA PRO A 253 15.71 -32.92 12.30
C PRO A 253 15.97 -33.14 13.80
N SER A 254 17.16 -33.61 14.15
CA SER A 254 17.57 -33.85 15.53
C SER A 254 17.68 -32.55 16.33
N THR A 255 18.30 -31.50 15.79
CA THR A 255 18.41 -30.21 16.50
C THR A 255 17.03 -29.60 16.74
N LEU A 256 16.17 -29.58 15.72
CA LEU A 256 14.81 -29.04 15.84
C LEU A 256 13.95 -29.81 16.86
N SER A 257 14.07 -31.13 16.92
CA SER A 257 13.33 -31.94 17.90
C SER A 257 13.77 -31.71 19.36
N GLY A 258 15.04 -31.37 19.57
CA GLY A 258 15.61 -31.18 20.90
C GLY A 258 15.39 -29.77 21.47
N GLN A 259 15.66 -28.73 20.68
CA GLN A 259 15.67 -27.33 21.16
C GLN A 259 14.58 -26.45 20.51
N GLY A 260 13.94 -26.93 19.45
CA GLY A 260 13.01 -26.14 18.65
C GLY A 260 13.71 -25.04 17.85
N LEU A 261 12.94 -24.04 17.42
CA LEU A 261 13.44 -22.91 16.65
C LEU A 261 12.71 -21.63 17.00
N TYR A 262 13.46 -20.57 17.24
CA TYR A 262 12.92 -19.22 17.34
C TYR A 262 12.89 -18.57 15.96
N ALA A 263 11.75 -17.94 15.67
CA ALA A 263 11.59 -17.06 14.53
C ALA A 263 11.38 -15.64 15.05
N TYR A 264 12.36 -14.78 14.83
CA TYR A 264 12.33 -13.38 15.20
C TYR A 264 11.94 -12.51 14.00
N THR A 265 11.09 -11.53 14.25
CA THR A 265 10.70 -10.51 13.28
C THR A 265 10.67 -9.14 13.93
N ALA A 266 11.18 -8.14 13.22
CA ALA A 266 11.01 -6.74 13.55
C ALA A 266 10.07 -6.14 12.50
N ILE A 267 8.93 -5.60 12.94
CA ILE A 267 7.87 -5.11 12.04
C ILE A 267 7.65 -3.63 12.27
N ARG A 268 7.91 -2.82 11.25
CA ARG A 268 7.64 -1.39 11.31
C ARG A 268 6.16 -1.13 11.05
N ALA A 269 5.59 -0.24 11.86
CA ALA A 269 4.17 0.09 11.88
C ALA A 269 3.98 1.57 12.30
N PRO A 270 2.93 2.27 11.83
CA PRO A 270 2.59 3.62 12.26
C PRO A 270 2.45 3.72 13.78
N ARG A 271 2.85 4.85 14.37
CA ARG A 271 2.72 5.09 15.81
C ARG A 271 1.26 4.96 16.22
N GLY A 272 0.98 4.40 17.38
CA GLY A 272 -0.39 4.24 17.86
C GLY A 272 -1.15 3.07 17.24
N LEU A 273 -0.68 2.49 16.13
CA LEU A 273 -1.25 1.27 15.57
C LEU A 273 -1.07 0.11 16.54
N ARG A 274 -2.15 -0.63 16.79
CA ARG A 274 -2.13 -1.92 17.49
C ARG A 274 -2.79 -2.95 16.61
N GLU A 275 -2.03 -3.94 16.15
CA GLU A 275 -2.53 -4.92 15.19
C GLU A 275 -2.16 -6.35 15.61
N LYS A 276 -3.05 -7.29 15.32
CA LYS A 276 -2.79 -8.72 15.45
C LYS A 276 -2.24 -9.25 14.14
N ILE A 277 -1.06 -9.85 14.21
CA ILE A 277 -0.41 -10.55 13.11
C ILE A 277 -0.28 -12.03 13.45
N TYR A 278 0.24 -12.80 12.50
CA TYR A 278 0.48 -14.23 12.66
C TYR A 278 1.82 -14.61 12.08
N HIS A 279 2.58 -15.45 12.80
CA HIS A 279 3.59 -16.30 12.18
C HIS A 279 2.91 -17.58 11.72
N VAL A 280 2.76 -17.74 10.41
CA VAL A 280 2.19 -18.92 9.77
C VAL A 280 3.34 -19.82 9.32
N TRP A 281 3.54 -20.93 10.01
CA TRP A 281 4.58 -21.90 9.69
C TRP A 281 4.05 -22.86 8.63
N ARG A 282 4.86 -23.07 7.60
CA ARG A 282 4.59 -23.99 6.51
C ARG A 282 5.73 -24.97 6.34
N HIS A 283 5.36 -26.23 6.12
CA HIS A 283 6.28 -27.30 5.78
C HIS A 283 5.89 -27.87 4.43
N ASN A 284 6.81 -27.83 3.46
CA ASN A 284 6.58 -28.26 2.07
C ASN A 284 5.31 -27.64 1.42
N GLY A 285 4.97 -26.41 1.82
CA GLY A 285 3.82 -25.65 1.32
C GLY A 285 2.56 -25.73 2.19
N GLU A 286 2.43 -26.76 3.02
CA GLU A 286 1.27 -26.97 3.88
C GLU A 286 1.39 -26.18 5.18
N VAL A 287 0.29 -25.58 5.64
CA VAL A 287 0.27 -24.85 6.92
C VAL A 287 0.26 -25.85 8.06
N VAL A 288 1.26 -25.78 8.94
CA VAL A 288 1.35 -26.63 10.13
C VAL A 288 0.98 -25.87 11.41
N ASP A 289 1.27 -24.57 11.48
CA ASP A 289 0.89 -23.74 12.62
C ASP A 289 0.55 -22.30 12.20
N ARG A 290 -0.32 -21.66 12.98
CA ARG A 290 -0.65 -20.23 12.87
C ARG A 290 -0.63 -19.60 14.27
N ILE A 291 0.48 -18.93 14.60
CA ILE A 291 0.72 -18.39 15.96
C ILE A 291 0.41 -16.90 15.98
N PRO A 292 -0.55 -16.42 16.80
CA PRO A 292 -0.91 -15.01 16.87
C PRO A 292 0.08 -14.17 17.68
N LEU A 293 0.38 -12.98 17.20
CA LEU A 293 1.21 -11.97 17.88
C LEU A 293 0.50 -10.62 17.83
N VAL A 294 0.67 -9.79 18.86
CA VAL A 294 0.14 -8.42 18.87
C VAL A 294 1.29 -7.44 18.79
N ILE A 295 1.32 -6.65 17.72
CA ILE A 295 2.33 -5.61 17.49
C ILE A 295 1.78 -4.24 17.87
N ARG A 296 2.71 -3.34 18.26
CA ARG A 296 2.42 -1.92 18.50
C ARG A 296 3.41 -1.07 17.72
N GLY A 297 2.91 -0.14 16.90
CA GLY A 297 3.78 0.73 16.11
C GLY A 297 4.32 1.93 16.90
N GLY A 298 5.31 2.61 16.30
CA GLY A 298 5.91 3.83 16.86
C GLY A 298 7.41 3.77 17.18
N ARG A 299 8.11 2.66 16.88
CA ARG A 299 9.57 2.56 16.95
C ARG A 299 10.15 2.46 15.55
N GLU A 300 11.25 3.17 15.27
CA GLU A 300 11.89 3.14 13.96
C GLU A 300 12.46 1.77 13.60
N GLN A 301 12.98 1.05 14.60
CA GLN A 301 13.50 -0.32 14.45
C GLN A 301 12.37 -1.35 14.25
N GLY A 302 11.11 -0.94 14.39
CA GLY A 302 9.95 -1.83 14.37
C GLY A 302 9.65 -2.46 15.73
N TYR A 303 8.48 -3.08 15.82
CA TYR A 303 8.09 -3.90 16.94
C TYR A 303 8.76 -5.26 16.84
N ARG A 304 9.60 -5.59 17.83
CA ARG A 304 10.28 -6.88 17.95
C ARG A 304 9.27 -7.94 18.43
N ALA A 305 9.04 -8.95 17.62
CA ALA A 305 8.18 -10.08 17.94
C ALA A 305 8.91 -11.39 17.62
N TRP A 306 8.61 -12.45 18.38
CA TRP A 306 9.20 -13.76 18.15
C TRP A 306 8.21 -14.87 18.48
N THR A 307 8.42 -16.03 17.87
CA THR A 307 7.74 -17.28 18.21
C THR A 307 8.76 -18.38 18.41
N HIS A 308 8.60 -19.19 19.46
CA HIS A 308 9.36 -20.42 19.65
C HIS A 308 8.51 -21.60 19.21
N LYS A 309 8.91 -22.28 18.13
CA LYS A 309 8.28 -23.53 17.73
C LYS A 309 9.07 -24.68 18.36
N GLN A 310 8.41 -25.46 19.21
CA GLN A 310 9.02 -26.62 19.89
C GLN A 310 8.56 -27.93 19.27
N ASN A 311 7.29 -28.01 18.86
CA ASN A 311 6.72 -29.24 18.33
C ASN A 311 6.93 -29.32 16.80
N PHE A 312 8.03 -29.93 16.36
CA PHE A 312 8.26 -30.25 14.94
C PHE A 312 7.77 -31.67 14.62
N PRO A 313 7.19 -31.92 13.43
CA PRO A 313 6.84 -33.26 12.98
C PRO A 313 8.06 -34.18 12.96
N SER A 314 7.86 -35.50 13.18
CA SER A 314 8.96 -36.49 13.12
C SER A 314 9.66 -36.50 11.76
N ALA A 315 8.92 -36.30 10.66
CA ALA A 315 9.46 -36.10 9.33
C ALA A 315 9.66 -34.60 9.02
N SER A 316 10.53 -33.92 9.78
CA SER A 316 10.75 -32.47 9.64
C SER A 316 11.64 -32.05 8.46
N GLN A 317 12.23 -32.99 7.73
CA GLN A 317 13.08 -32.69 6.57
C GLN A 317 12.31 -31.96 5.45
N GLY A 318 12.99 -31.09 4.72
CA GLY A 318 12.46 -30.38 3.56
C GLY A 318 12.44 -28.86 3.72
N ASN A 319 11.58 -28.22 2.92
CA ASN A 319 11.52 -26.76 2.85
C ASN A 319 10.52 -26.21 3.85
N TRP A 320 10.98 -25.26 4.66
CA TRP A 320 10.17 -24.56 5.62
C TRP A 320 10.03 -23.09 5.26
N GLN A 321 8.87 -22.55 5.59
CA GLN A 321 8.55 -21.15 5.36
C GLN A 321 7.76 -20.60 6.53
N ILE A 322 8.10 -19.39 6.96
CA ILE A 322 7.35 -18.66 7.98
C ILE A 322 6.81 -17.40 7.32
N ASP A 323 5.50 -17.38 7.09
CA ASP A 323 4.82 -16.20 6.58
C ASP A 323 4.37 -15.31 7.73
N VAL A 324 4.76 -14.05 7.68
CA VAL A 324 4.27 -13.01 8.59
C VAL A 324 3.03 -12.41 7.96
N MET A 325 1.86 -12.66 8.55
CA MET A 325 0.55 -12.36 7.95
C MET A 325 -0.26 -11.43 8.84
N THR A 326 -1.03 -10.52 8.26
CA THR A 326 -2.08 -9.77 8.97
C THR A 326 -3.27 -10.68 9.32
N ALA A 327 -4.22 -10.15 10.10
CA ALA A 327 -5.50 -10.84 10.34
C ALA A 327 -6.38 -11.00 9.09
N THR A 328 -6.13 -10.22 8.04
CA THR A 328 -6.85 -10.27 6.75
C THR A 328 -6.13 -11.09 5.67
N ASP A 329 -5.17 -11.93 6.08
CA ASP A 329 -4.37 -12.80 5.21
C ASP A 329 -3.49 -12.04 4.21
N GLN A 330 -3.14 -10.79 4.51
CA GLN A 330 -2.15 -10.03 3.75
C GLN A 330 -0.76 -10.35 4.28
N ARG A 331 0.17 -10.65 3.39
CA ARG A 331 1.55 -10.99 3.76
C ARG A 331 2.37 -9.72 3.98
N ILE A 332 3.05 -9.65 5.11
CA ILE A 332 4.00 -8.59 5.48
C ILE A 332 5.42 -9.01 5.04
N GLY A 333 5.73 -10.30 5.13
CA GLY A 333 7.01 -10.86 4.68
C GLY A 333 7.11 -12.36 4.92
N THR A 334 8.26 -12.92 4.56
CA THR A 334 8.48 -14.36 4.57
C THR A 334 9.93 -14.67 4.98
N LEU A 335 10.10 -15.64 5.89
CA LEU A 335 11.37 -16.28 6.18
C LEU A 335 11.35 -17.68 5.54
N ARG A 336 12.46 -18.13 4.99
CA ARG A 336 12.60 -19.47 4.39
C ARG A 336 13.85 -20.14 4.94
N PHE A 337 13.74 -21.43 5.22
CA PHE A 337 14.86 -22.26 5.63
C PHE A 337 14.65 -23.70 5.17
N ARG A 338 15.72 -24.46 5.12
CA ARG A 338 15.73 -25.86 4.74
C ARG A 338 16.23 -26.71 5.92
N VAL A 339 15.51 -27.79 6.18
CA VAL A 339 15.87 -28.79 7.18
C VAL A 339 16.37 -30.03 6.45
N ASP A 340 17.57 -30.47 6.76
CA ASP A 340 18.22 -31.60 6.09
C ASP A 340 19.15 -32.31 7.09
N GLU A 341 19.35 -33.61 6.92
CA GLU A 341 20.35 -34.37 7.73
C GLU A 341 21.76 -34.01 7.27
N ASP A 342 21.91 -33.71 5.98
CA ASP A 342 23.15 -33.23 5.40
C ASP A 342 23.35 -31.77 5.77
N ALA A 343 24.26 -31.51 6.70
CA ALA A 343 24.57 -30.17 7.19
C ALA A 343 24.99 -29.19 6.08
N SER A 344 25.50 -29.69 4.95
CA SER A 344 25.83 -28.84 3.80
C SER A 344 24.61 -28.30 3.04
N LYS A 345 23.45 -28.94 3.20
CA LYS A 345 22.17 -28.55 2.57
C LYS A 345 21.21 -27.89 3.54
N ALA A 346 21.35 -28.16 4.83
CA ALA A 346 20.56 -27.53 5.87
C ALA A 346 20.89 -26.04 6.01
N THR A 347 19.88 -25.24 6.36
CA THR A 347 20.10 -23.82 6.66
C THR A 347 20.83 -23.68 7.98
N HIS A 348 21.79 -22.75 8.04
CA HIS A 348 22.42 -22.31 9.27
C HIS A 348 21.57 -21.21 9.91
N ALA A 349 21.10 -21.43 11.13
CA ALA A 349 20.44 -20.40 11.93
C ALA A 349 21.49 -19.78 12.84
N ASP A 350 21.95 -18.58 12.48
CA ASP A 350 23.03 -17.83 13.15
C ASP A 350 22.51 -16.87 14.25
N GLY A 351 21.21 -16.63 14.29
CA GLY A 351 20.64 -15.62 15.17
C GLY A 351 20.93 -14.19 14.75
N ASP A 352 21.57 -13.95 13.61
CA ASP A 352 21.85 -12.60 13.14
C ASP A 352 20.60 -11.97 12.53
N ILE A 353 20.38 -10.69 12.87
CA ILE A 353 19.21 -9.95 12.40
C ILE A 353 19.50 -9.42 11.00
N HIS A 354 18.87 -10.05 10.01
CA HIS A 354 18.99 -9.69 8.62
C HIS A 354 17.88 -8.72 8.21
N SER A 355 18.26 -7.64 7.52
CA SER A 355 17.28 -6.76 6.84
C SER A 355 16.87 -7.39 5.50
N PRO A 356 15.58 -7.38 5.11
CA PRO A 356 15.16 -7.90 3.82
C PRO A 356 15.88 -7.19 2.65
N PRO A 357 16.32 -7.92 1.61
CA PRO A 357 16.90 -7.30 0.42
C PRO A 357 15.84 -6.49 -0.33
N GLY A 358 16.18 -5.26 -0.74
CA GLY A 358 15.26 -4.33 -1.43
C GLY A 358 14.98 -3.06 -0.60
N LEU A 359 13.83 -2.41 -0.81
CA LEU A 359 13.54 -1.10 -0.21
C LEU A 359 12.60 -1.13 1.00
N PRO A 360 13.10 -1.34 2.24
CA PRO A 360 12.45 -0.81 3.43
C PRO A 360 13.23 0.41 3.95
N GLY A 361 12.78 1.61 3.60
CA GLY A 361 13.30 2.89 4.15
C GLY A 361 14.70 3.32 3.69
N TRP A 362 15.25 2.69 2.66
CA TRP A 362 16.55 2.89 1.98
C TRP A 362 17.73 3.17 2.95
N ASN A 363 18.63 2.20 3.11
CA ASN A 363 19.77 2.30 4.01
C ASN A 363 20.77 3.38 3.50
N ILE A 364 20.73 4.61 4.04
CA ILE A 364 21.63 5.73 3.64
C ILE A 364 22.90 5.75 4.51
N ARG A 365 23.09 4.79 5.43
CA ARG A 365 24.26 4.77 6.34
C ARG A 365 25.61 4.74 5.61
N HIS A 366 25.64 4.29 4.36
CA HIS A 366 26.85 4.29 3.51
C HIS A 366 27.06 5.57 2.69
N LEU A 367 26.09 6.50 2.69
CA LEU A 367 26.20 7.80 2.02
C LEU A 367 26.58 8.94 2.99
N VAL A 368 26.55 8.68 4.29
CA VAL A 368 27.16 9.54 5.31
C VAL A 368 28.53 8.93 5.64
N ALA A 369 29.56 9.41 4.96
CA ALA A 369 30.93 9.11 5.38
C ALA A 369 31.16 9.69 6.79
N GLY A 370 31.66 8.85 7.69
CA GLY A 370 32.37 9.28 8.91
C GLY A 370 31.58 9.19 10.21
N SER A 371 31.62 8.01 10.85
CA SER A 371 31.97 7.86 12.27
C SER A 371 32.07 6.36 12.61
N ASP A 372 33.03 5.65 12.02
CA ASP A 372 33.60 4.44 12.61
C ASP A 372 35.02 4.83 13.05
N GLN A 373 35.11 5.23 14.32
CA GLN A 373 36.26 5.52 15.20
C GLN A 373 35.68 6.44 16.29
N ASP A 374 35.50 6.05 17.55
CA ASP A 374 36.40 5.25 18.37
C ASP A 374 35.64 4.33 19.35
N ASP A 375 36.11 3.08 19.41
CA ASP A 375 36.01 2.23 20.59
C ASP A 375 37.02 2.73 21.63
N GLU A 376 36.54 3.10 22.82
CA GLU A 376 37.17 2.79 24.12
C GLU A 376 36.09 2.68 25.21
#